data_AF-H8Y1E9-F1
#
_entry.id   AF-H8Y1E9-F1
#
_cell.length_a   1.000
_cell.length_b   1.000
_cell.length_c   1.000
_cell.angle_alpha   90.00
_cell.angle_beta   90.00
_cell.angle_gamma   90.00
#
_symmetry.space_group_name_H-M   'P 1'
#
loop_
_entity.id
_entity.type
_entity.pdbx_description
1 polymer ?
#
loop_
_entity_poly.entity_id
_entity_poly.type
_entity_poly.pdbx_seq_one_letter_code
_entity_poly.pdbx_strand_id
1 'polypeptide(L)' 'TQIITGLLLATHYTADSTLAFTSVSHTCRDVQYGWLIRNLHANGASLFFMCAYLHIGRGLYYGSYL' A
#
# COMPACT_ATOMS: atom_id res chain seq x y z
N THR A 1 0.45 6.06 6.51
CA THR A 1 1.28 4.97 5.92
C THR A 1 1.26 4.96 4.40
N GLN A 2 0.08 4.88 3.76
CA GLN A 2 -0.02 4.69 2.31
C GLN A 2 0.64 5.79 1.47
N ILE A 3 0.38 7.06 1.77
CA ILE A 3 0.94 8.19 1.00
C ILE A 3 2.47 8.19 1.04
N ILE A 4 3.06 8.09 2.24
CA ILE A 4 4.53 8.13 2.41
C ILE A 4 5.18 6.92 1.74
N THR A 5 4.70 5.71 2.01
CA THR A 5 5.27 4.49 1.41
C THR A 5 5.08 4.47 -0.10
N GLY A 6 3.95 4.97 -0.62
CA GLY A 6 3.69 5.08 -2.05
C GLY A 6 4.64 6.07 -2.75
N LEU A 7 4.87 7.25 -2.14
CA LEU A 7 5.83 8.21 -2.66
C LEU A 7 7.26 7.65 -2.70
N LEU A 8 7.68 6.95 -1.64
CA LEU A 8 9.02 6.32 -1.58
C LEU A 8 9.17 5.15 -2.59
N LEU A 9 8.09 4.42 -2.90
CA LEU A 9 8.12 3.39 -3.94
C LEU A 9 8.14 4.02 -5.35
N ALA A 10 7.41 5.12 -5.55
CA ALA A 10 7.32 5.81 -6.82
C ALA A 10 8.67 6.35 -7.32
N THR A 11 9.58 6.74 -6.42
CA THR A 11 10.94 7.19 -6.81
C THR A 11 11.80 6.09 -7.42
N HIS A 12 11.42 4.82 -7.25
CA HIS A 12 12.14 3.65 -7.80
C HIS A 12 11.32 2.86 -8.82
N TYR A 13 10.10 3.32 -9.14
CA TYR A 13 9.21 2.66 -10.08
C TYR A 13 9.36 3.21 -11.49
N THR A 14 9.38 2.32 -12.49
CA THR A 14 9.36 2.71 -13.91
C THR A 14 8.01 2.34 -14.51
N ALA A 15 7.25 3.35 -14.95
CA ALA A 15 5.90 3.20 -15.50
C ALA A 15 5.87 2.77 -16.98
N ASP A 16 6.89 2.03 -17.43
CA ASP A 16 6.91 1.37 -18.73
C ASP A 16 6.48 -0.10 -18.57
N SER A 17 5.58 -0.59 -19.42
CA SER A 17 5.00 -1.93 -19.29
C SER A 17 6.04 -3.07 -19.35
N THR A 18 7.15 -2.86 -20.07
CA THR A 18 8.23 -3.85 -20.19
C THR A 18 9.16 -3.83 -18.98
N LEU A 19 9.21 -2.71 -18.24
CA LEU A 19 10.08 -2.48 -17.08
C LEU A 19 9.35 -2.46 -15.72
N ALA A 20 8.01 -2.48 -15.72
CA ALA A 20 7.20 -2.34 -14.51
C ALA A 20 7.52 -3.44 -13.48
N PHE A 21 7.56 -4.70 -13.90
CA PHE A 21 7.88 -5.81 -13.00
C PHE A 21 9.36 -5.78 -12.56
N THR A 22 10.27 -5.51 -13.47
CA THR A 22 11.71 -5.49 -13.18
C THR A 22 12.06 -4.36 -12.20
N SER A 23 11.45 -3.17 -12.31
CA SER A 23 11.63 -2.06 -11.37
C SER A 23 11.12 -2.37 -9.95
N VAL A 24 9.99 -3.08 -9.81
CA VAL A 24 9.52 -3.59 -8.51
C VAL A 24 10.49 -4.63 -7.94
N SER A 25 11.03 -5.49 -8.80
CA SER A 25 11.99 -6.52 -8.41
C SER A 25 13.32 -5.91 -7.93
N HIS A 26 13.79 -4.85 -8.60
CA HIS A 26 14.95 -4.04 -8.22
C HIS A 26 14.69 -3.34 -6.87
N THR A 27 13.51 -2.74 -6.70
CA THR A 27 13.13 -2.14 -5.42
C THR A 27 13.16 -3.14 -4.26
N CYS A 28 12.78 -4.40 -4.50
CA CYS A 28 12.81 -5.41 -3.43
C CYS A 28 14.22 -5.89 -3.07
N ARG A 29 15.13 -5.97 -4.04
CA ARG A 29 16.43 -6.64 -3.87
C ARG A 29 17.59 -5.67 -3.69
N ASP A 30 17.53 -4.53 -4.36
CA ASP A 30 18.69 -3.66 -4.55
C ASP A 30 18.53 -2.33 -3.78
N VAL A 31 17.29 -1.91 -3.50
CA VAL A 31 17.02 -0.72 -2.65
C VAL A 31 17.07 -1.09 -1.18
N GLN A 32 17.84 -0.34 -0.39
CA GLN A 32 17.94 -0.53 1.05
C GLN A 32 16.55 -0.42 1.72
N TYR A 33 16.16 -1.45 2.48
CA TYR A 33 14.82 -1.59 3.06
C TYR A 33 13.65 -1.55 2.05
N GLY A 34 13.90 -1.63 0.74
CA GLY A 34 12.84 -1.55 -0.25
C GLY A 34 11.84 -2.70 -0.15
N TRP A 35 12.30 -3.90 0.23
CA TRP A 35 11.42 -5.02 0.57
C TRP A 35 10.45 -4.68 1.72
N LEU A 36 10.93 -3.99 2.75
CA LEU A 36 10.14 -3.63 3.92
C LEU A 36 9.10 -2.58 3.55
N ILE A 37 9.51 -1.54 2.82
CA ILE A 37 8.62 -0.45 2.38
C ILE A 37 7.52 -1.02 1.46
N ARG A 38 7.87 -1.90 0.52
CA ARG A 38 6.88 -2.56 -0.35
C ARG A 38 5.90 -3.42 0.45
N ASN A 39 6.40 -4.23 1.40
CA ASN A 39 5.53 -5.06 2.24
C ASN A 39 4.63 -4.21 3.13
N LEU A 40 5.13 -3.10 3.67
CA LEU A 40 4.32 -2.17 4.45
C LEU A 40 3.21 -1.51 3.62
N HIS A 41 3.53 -1.11 2.38
CA HIS A 41 2.54 -0.55 1.45
C HIS A 41 1.45 -1.57 1.11
N ALA A 42 1.85 -2.79 0.70
CA ALA A 42 0.93 -3.85 0.29
C ALA A 42 0.04 -4.35 1.44
N ASN A 43 0.63 -4.71 2.58
CA ASN A 43 -0.14 -5.17 3.74
C ASN A 43 -0.97 -4.05 4.37
N GLY A 44 -0.43 -2.82 4.37
CA GLY A 44 -1.14 -1.64 4.84
C GLY A 44 -2.39 -1.33 4.01
N ALA A 45 -2.42 -1.69 2.73
CA ALA A 45 -3.60 -1.51 1.89
C ALA A 45 -4.73 -2.47 2.32
N SER A 46 -4.37 -3.73 2.62
CA SER A 46 -5.34 -4.70 3.16
C SER A 46 -5.88 -4.28 4.53
N LEU A 47 -5.00 -3.79 5.42
CA LEU A 47 -5.41 -3.26 6.72
C LEU A 47 -6.34 -2.04 6.58
N PHE A 48 -6.10 -1.16 5.61
CA PHE A 48 -6.97 -0.02 5.36
C PHE A 48 -8.40 -0.48 5.05
N PHE A 49 -8.58 -1.47 4.16
CA PHE A 49 -9.90 -2.01 3.86
C PHE A 49 -10.52 -2.74 5.06
N MET A 50 -9.73 -3.51 5.82
CA MET A 50 -10.21 -4.12 7.06
C MET A 50 -10.77 -3.06 8.03
N CYS A 51 -10.02 -1.98 8.27
CA CYS A 51 -10.47 -0.87 9.11
C CYS A 51 -11.70 -0.16 8.54
N ALA A 52 -11.76 0.04 7.22
CA ALA A 52 -12.90 0.66 6.56
C ALA A 52 -14.18 -0.20 6.73
N TYR A 53 -14.08 -1.51 6.54
CA TYR A 53 -15.22 -2.42 6.75
C TYR A 53 -15.66 -2.47 8.22
N LEU A 54 -14.72 -2.50 9.16
CA LEU A 54 -15.05 -2.40 10.59
C LEU A 54 -15.71 -1.05 10.92
N HIS A 55 -15.26 0.04 10.32
CA HIS A 55 -15.83 1.37 10.52
C HIS A 55 -17.27 1.45 9.97
N ILE A 56 -17.51 0.91 8.77
CA ILE A 56 -18.86 0.79 8.19
C ILE A 56 -19.74 -0.08 9.08
N GLY A 57 -19.25 -1.25 9.49
CA GLY A 57 -19.98 -2.17 10.38
C GLY A 57 -20.35 -1.52 11.70
N ARG A 58 -19.44 -0.76 12.31
CA ARG A 58 -19.73 0.08 13.49
C ARG A 58 -20.83 1.10 13.18
N GLY A 59 -20.75 1.79 12.05
CA GLY A 59 -21.74 2.78 11.62
C GLY A 59 -23.15 2.19 11.48
N LEU A 60 -23.25 0.98 10.95
CA LEU A 60 -24.51 0.23 10.87
C LEU A 60 -24.99 -0.20 12.26
N TYR A 61 -24.10 -0.74 13.10
CA TYR A 61 -24.45 -1.22 14.44
C TYR A 61 -24.96 -0.12 15.37
N TYR A 62 -24.38 1.08 15.30
CA TYR A 62 -24.81 2.23 16.13
C TYR A 62 -25.77 3.20 15.41
N GLY A 63 -26.20 2.91 14.18
CA GLY A 63 -27.08 3.80 13.42
C GLY A 63 -26.47 5.17 13.11
N SER A 64 -25.14 5.29 12.98
CA SER A 64 -24.42 6.56 12.80
C SER A 64 -24.58 7.20 11.41
N TYR A 65 -25.60 6.80 10.67
CA TYR A 65 -25.97 7.32 9.34
C TYR A 65 -27.23 8.21 9.39
N LEU A 66 -27.88 8.32 10.55
CA LEU A 66 -28.95 9.27 10.86
C LEU A 66 -28.36 10.56 11.43
#